data_AF-A0A933ALN3-F1
#
_entry.id   AF-A0A933ALN3-F1
#
_cell.length_a   1.000
_cell.length_b   1.000
_cell.length_c   1.000
_cell.angle_alpha   90.00
_cell.angle_beta   90.00
_cell.angle_gamma   90.00
#
_symmetry.space_group_name_H-M   'P 1'
#
loop_
_entity.id
_entity.type
_entity.pdbx_description
1 polymer ?
#
loop_
_entity_poly.entity_id
_entity_poly.type
_entity_poly.pdbx_seq_one_letter_code
_entity_poly.pdbx_strand_id
1 'polypeptide(L)'
;MPKLKAPPPPPARSEPRDPGYRLDVRVENDEPAVVAFVLAKGDRIIAQREWKLTGEGILVNCNCEKGRECPAAMTRLKPESAAQIESQLATEITRLRAEYHIPAYRSAIVAVQGNNLIRLPKLRLRGQWKDEALLNAARASLEAAESDDTIVNYPPWAQAFSPDEEARYLPDIERFTQIAYGWLWHEGALKADELIALTASLAQPGAWYSPERAHSLFKTDPMFRLLPANVISIESVAHPLKVLKEKEERRLPPRPFTAKELLDVTGGLPALTARETEIERELNRRAGQKLNLHSLQRLIRNTDKPGEVSSFVFDACPPHDAAEANHLLQLCTELWNNTFRYELRGRTPNEMYSR
;
A
#
# COMPACT_ATOMS: atom_id res chain seq x y z
N MET A 1 43.55 26.59 47.89
CA MET A 1 42.89 26.41 46.58
C MET A 1 41.79 25.37 46.72
N PRO A 2 40.50 25.72 46.48
CA PRO A 2 39.41 24.77 46.59
C PRO A 2 39.42 23.80 45.41
N LYS A 3 39.37 22.49 45.68
CA LYS A 3 39.32 21.42 44.68
C LYS A 3 37.97 21.42 43.97
N LEU A 4 37.96 21.74 42.67
CA LEU A 4 36.81 21.56 41.79
C LEU A 4 36.44 20.06 41.73
N LYS A 5 35.23 19.72 42.20
CA LYS A 5 34.64 18.40 41.98
C LYS A 5 34.30 18.25 40.49
N ALA A 6 34.77 17.16 39.90
CA ALA A 6 34.43 16.82 38.53
C ALA A 6 32.91 16.64 38.36
N PRO A 7 32.34 17.04 37.21
CA PRO A 7 30.92 16.87 36.93
C PRO A 7 30.56 15.37 36.85
N PRO A 8 29.33 14.99 37.26
CA PRO A 8 28.88 13.61 37.19
C PRO A 8 28.86 13.13 35.74
N PRO A 9 29.14 11.82 35.51
CA PRO A 9 29.08 11.25 34.17
C PRO A 9 27.67 11.35 33.59
N PRO A 10 27.54 11.49 32.26
CA PRO A 10 26.24 11.56 31.60
C PRO A 10 25.43 10.28 31.87
N PRO A 11 24.09 10.40 32.04
CA PRO A 11 23.24 9.25 32.31
C PRO A 11 23.36 8.23 31.18
N ALA A 12 23.55 6.97 31.55
CA ALA A 12 23.57 5.84 30.62
C ALA A 12 22.29 5.86 29.76
N ARG A 13 22.44 5.65 28.44
CA ARG A 13 21.31 5.51 27.52
C ARG A 13 20.38 4.43 28.06
N SER A 14 19.15 4.82 28.39
CA SER A 14 18.09 3.89 28.75
C SER A 14 17.82 2.95 27.57
N GLU A 15 17.63 1.67 27.87
CA GLU A 15 17.24 0.66 26.88
C GLU A 15 16.00 1.13 26.10
N PRO A 16 15.86 0.75 24.81
CA PRO A 16 14.71 1.15 24.00
C PRO A 16 13.42 0.74 24.70
N ARG A 17 12.57 1.72 25.02
CA ARG A 17 11.21 1.46 25.54
C ARG A 17 10.48 0.53 24.57
N ASP A 18 9.87 -0.53 25.09
CA ASP A 18 8.93 -1.40 24.37
C ASP A 18 8.00 -0.51 23.53
N PRO A 19 8.03 -0.61 22.19
CA PRO A 19 7.28 0.28 21.32
C PRO A 19 5.76 0.12 21.46
N GLY A 20 5.29 -0.88 22.22
CA GLY A 20 3.88 -1.04 22.53
C GLY A 20 3.07 -1.63 21.38
N TYR A 21 3.75 -2.27 20.42
CA TYR A 21 3.12 -2.83 19.24
C TYR A 21 2.29 -4.08 19.55
N ARG A 22 1.24 -4.30 18.76
CA ARG A 22 0.41 -5.51 18.74
C ARG A 22 0.29 -6.04 17.32
N LEU A 23 -0.06 -7.32 17.19
CA LEU A 23 -0.24 -7.96 15.90
C LEU A 23 -1.67 -8.51 15.76
N ASP A 24 -2.39 -8.05 14.76
CA ASP A 24 -3.70 -8.60 14.40
C ASP A 24 -3.59 -9.37 13.09
N VAL A 25 -3.80 -10.68 13.15
CA VAL A 25 -3.76 -11.59 11.99
C VAL A 25 -5.18 -11.92 11.57
N ARG A 26 -5.53 -11.62 10.33
CA ARG A 26 -6.83 -11.90 9.72
C ARG A 26 -6.71 -13.05 8.73
N VAL A 27 -7.62 -14.00 8.83
CA VAL A 27 -7.82 -15.05 7.82
C VAL A 27 -9.00 -14.65 6.95
N GLU A 28 -8.73 -14.42 5.67
CA GLU A 28 -9.76 -14.09 4.69
C GLU A 28 -10.53 -15.36 4.29
N ASN A 29 -11.85 -15.24 4.14
CA ASN A 29 -12.71 -16.37 3.80
C ASN A 29 -13.01 -16.48 2.31
N ASP A 30 -13.02 -15.34 1.59
CA ASP A 30 -13.40 -15.28 0.17
C ASP A 30 -12.22 -15.53 -0.78
N GLU A 31 -11.00 -15.30 -0.28
CA GLU A 31 -9.77 -15.55 -1.01
C GLU A 31 -8.77 -16.30 -0.12
N PRO A 32 -7.84 -17.08 -0.69
CA PRO A 32 -6.87 -17.81 0.10
C PRO A 32 -5.74 -16.86 0.55
N ALA A 33 -6.07 -15.94 1.45
CA ALA A 33 -5.16 -14.94 1.98
C ALA A 33 -5.16 -14.93 3.52
N VAL A 34 -3.98 -14.67 4.09
CA VAL A 34 -3.79 -14.37 5.51
C VAL A 34 -3.10 -13.02 5.59
N VAL A 35 -3.71 -12.05 6.28
CA VAL A 35 -3.21 -10.68 6.36
C VAL A 35 -2.88 -10.34 7.81
N ALA A 36 -1.63 -10.00 8.08
CA ALA A 36 -1.17 -9.55 9.39
C ALA A 36 -0.93 -8.04 9.41
N PHE A 37 -1.47 -7.38 10.43
CA PHE A 37 -1.33 -5.95 10.69
C PHE A 37 -0.52 -5.74 11.96
N VAL A 38 0.63 -5.10 11.82
CA VAL A 38 1.40 -4.59 12.96
C VAL A 38 0.84 -3.23 13.33
N LEU A 39 0.27 -3.14 14.53
CA LEU A 39 -0.43 -1.95 15.01
C LEU A 39 0.36 -1.33 16.16
N ALA A 40 0.57 -0.01 16.07
CA ALA A 40 1.02 0.78 17.18
C ALA A 40 -0.15 1.18 18.10
N LYS A 41 0.16 1.87 19.20
CA LYS A 41 -0.85 2.45 20.09
C LYS A 41 -1.86 3.28 19.29
N GLY A 42 -3.15 3.06 19.57
CA GLY A 42 -4.26 3.70 18.85
C GLY A 42 -4.53 3.10 17.46
N ASP A 43 -4.22 1.81 17.28
CA ASP A 43 -4.53 0.99 16.10
C ASP A 43 -3.98 1.53 14.77
N ARG A 44 -2.92 2.36 14.85
CA ARG A 44 -2.19 2.83 13.67
C ARG A 44 -1.39 1.68 13.07
N ILE A 45 -1.69 1.33 11.82
CA ILE A 45 -0.93 0.34 11.04
C ILE A 45 0.48 0.89 10.77
N ILE A 46 1.50 0.14 11.20
CA ILE A 46 2.92 0.41 10.93
C ILE A 46 3.42 -0.48 9.80
N ALA A 47 2.93 -1.72 9.76
CA ALA A 47 3.23 -2.66 8.70
C ALA A 47 2.03 -3.56 8.43
N GLN A 48 1.89 -3.96 7.18
CA GLN A 48 0.95 -4.97 6.72
C GLN A 48 1.75 -6.05 5.97
N ARG A 49 1.50 -7.32 6.28
CA ARG A 49 2.05 -8.45 5.53
C ARG A 49 0.92 -9.40 5.15
N GLU A 50 0.81 -9.69 3.87
CA GLU A 50 -0.16 -10.63 3.32
C GLU A 50 0.58 -11.86 2.80
N TRP A 51 0.05 -13.05 3.13
CA TRP A 51 0.42 -14.31 2.52
C TRP A 51 -0.77 -14.81 1.72
N LYS A 52 -0.65 -14.79 0.40
CA LYS A 52 -1.71 -15.17 -0.52
C LYS A 52 -1.32 -16.40 -1.31
N LEU A 53 -2.13 -17.45 -1.23
CA LEU A 53 -1.93 -18.64 -2.06
C LEU A 53 -2.31 -18.33 -3.51
N THR A 54 -1.41 -18.64 -4.42
CA THR A 54 -1.58 -18.49 -5.86
C THR A 54 -1.19 -19.78 -6.57
N GLY A 55 -1.41 -19.85 -7.88
CA GLY A 55 -0.91 -20.96 -8.70
C GLY A 55 0.62 -21.03 -8.77
N GLU A 56 1.33 -20.02 -8.29
CA GLU A 56 2.80 -19.90 -8.34
C GLU A 56 3.44 -20.02 -6.95
N GLY A 57 2.68 -20.47 -5.94
CA GLY A 57 3.11 -20.57 -4.55
C GLY A 57 2.40 -19.57 -3.64
N ILE A 58 2.96 -19.36 -2.44
CA ILE A 58 2.45 -18.36 -1.51
C ILE A 58 3.18 -17.05 -1.78
N LEU A 59 2.48 -16.10 -2.38
CA LEU A 59 3.00 -14.75 -2.58
C LEU A 59 2.97 -13.99 -1.25
N VAL A 60 4.11 -13.41 -0.88
CA VAL A 60 4.24 -12.57 0.31
C VAL A 60 4.29 -11.11 -0.13
N ASN A 61 3.23 -10.37 0.16
CA ASN A 61 3.19 -8.92 -0.05
C ASN A 61 3.44 -8.23 1.28
N CYS A 62 4.42 -7.34 1.35
CA CYS A 62 4.68 -6.57 2.57
C CYS A 62 4.66 -5.08 2.26
N ASN A 63 3.80 -4.37 2.98
CA ASN A 63 3.74 -2.91 2.99
C ASN A 63 4.18 -2.44 4.38
N CYS A 64 5.47 -2.21 4.55
CA CYS A 64 6.06 -1.71 5.78
C CYS A 64 6.94 -0.48 5.54
N GLU A 65 7.54 0.06 6.60
CA GLU A 65 8.40 1.23 6.55
C GLU A 65 9.64 1.07 5.65
N LYS A 66 10.00 -0.18 5.31
CA LYS A 66 11.13 -0.51 4.43
C LYS A 66 10.78 -0.43 2.94
N GLY A 67 9.50 -0.25 2.58
CA GLY A 67 9.06 -0.12 1.20
C GLY A 67 9.56 -1.28 0.32
N ARG A 68 10.17 -0.94 -0.82
CA ARG A 68 10.72 -1.91 -1.78
C ARG A 68 11.96 -2.67 -1.27
N GLU A 69 12.66 -2.14 -0.27
CA GLU A 69 13.82 -2.80 0.33
C GLU A 69 13.41 -3.87 1.37
N CYS A 70 12.10 -4.07 1.57
CA CYS A 70 11.62 -5.11 2.47
C CYS A 70 11.99 -6.49 1.91
N PRO A 71 12.82 -7.30 2.59
CA PRO A 71 13.22 -8.61 2.09
C PRO A 71 12.06 -9.61 2.04
N ALA A 72 10.98 -9.32 2.75
CA ALA A 72 9.75 -10.11 2.74
C ALA A 72 8.73 -9.65 1.70
N ALA A 73 8.92 -8.48 1.07
CA ALA A 73 8.06 -8.06 -0.02
C ALA A 73 8.41 -8.85 -1.27
N MET A 74 7.38 -9.29 -2.00
CA MET A 74 7.51 -10.02 -3.26
C MET A 74 8.19 -11.38 -3.16
N THR A 75 8.39 -11.89 -1.95
CA THR A 75 8.92 -13.25 -1.76
C THR A 75 7.85 -14.28 -2.12
N ARG A 76 8.28 -15.40 -2.70
CA ARG A 76 7.41 -16.56 -2.93
C ARG A 76 7.84 -17.68 -1.99
N LEU A 77 6.90 -18.19 -1.21
CA LEU A 77 7.14 -19.35 -0.37
C LEU A 77 6.54 -20.58 -1.02
N LYS A 78 7.30 -21.67 -1.02
CA LYS A 78 6.81 -22.98 -1.41
C LYS A 78 5.70 -23.44 -0.47
N PRO A 79 4.47 -23.68 -0.94
CA PRO A 79 3.41 -24.11 -0.05
C PRO A 79 3.66 -25.54 0.46
N GLU A 80 3.60 -25.70 1.78
CA GLU A 80 3.61 -27.01 2.42
C GLU A 80 2.31 -27.79 2.14
N SER A 81 2.27 -29.07 2.54
CA SER A 81 1.06 -29.90 2.40
C SER A 81 -0.15 -29.30 3.14
N ALA A 82 -1.38 -29.71 2.79
CA ALA A 82 -2.58 -29.24 3.47
C ALA A 82 -2.55 -29.52 4.99
N ALA A 83 -1.80 -30.53 5.43
CA ALA A 83 -1.57 -30.86 6.83
C ALA A 83 -0.59 -29.90 7.53
N GLN A 84 0.37 -29.32 6.80
CA GLN A 84 1.50 -28.56 7.35
C GLN A 84 1.43 -27.05 7.08
N ILE A 85 0.65 -26.61 6.09
CA ILE A 85 0.51 -25.21 5.66
C ILE A 85 0.13 -24.25 6.81
N GLU A 86 -0.65 -24.70 7.78
CA GLU A 86 -0.98 -23.90 8.98
C GLU A 86 0.25 -23.68 9.87
N SER A 87 1.11 -24.70 10.01
CA SER A 87 2.37 -24.60 10.75
C SER A 87 3.38 -23.71 10.01
N GLN A 88 3.39 -23.78 8.68
CA GLN A 88 4.20 -22.90 7.85
C GLN A 88 3.80 -21.43 8.08
N LEU A 89 2.53 -21.07 7.90
CA LEU A 89 2.08 -19.69 8.12
C LEU A 89 2.21 -19.25 9.58
N ALA A 90 2.05 -20.16 10.55
CA ALA A 90 2.32 -19.84 11.96
C ALA A 90 3.80 -19.49 12.20
N THR A 91 4.72 -20.14 11.49
CA THR A 91 6.16 -19.79 11.51
C THR A 91 6.39 -18.40 10.93
N GLU A 92 5.77 -18.08 9.79
CA GLU A 92 5.87 -16.76 9.16
C GLU A 92 5.30 -15.63 10.03
N ILE A 93 4.14 -15.86 10.66
CA ILE A 93 3.56 -14.94 11.64
C ILE A 93 4.53 -14.75 12.82
N THR A 94 5.17 -15.81 13.29
CA THR A 94 6.16 -15.73 14.38
C THR A 94 7.40 -14.95 13.98
N ARG A 95 7.88 -15.08 12.74
CA ARG A 95 8.97 -14.27 12.18
C ARG A 95 8.62 -12.79 12.17
N LEU A 96 7.43 -12.44 11.67
CA LEU A 96 6.94 -11.05 11.70
C LEU A 96 6.84 -10.50 13.14
N ARG A 97 6.40 -11.32 14.09
CA ARG A 97 6.39 -10.92 15.51
C ARG A 97 7.78 -10.64 16.04
N ALA A 98 8.76 -11.48 15.73
CA ALA A 98 10.14 -11.28 16.14
C ALA A 98 10.73 -10.01 15.51
N GLU A 99 10.47 -9.78 14.23
CA GLU A 99 10.90 -8.57 13.49
C GLU A 99 10.46 -7.28 14.18
N TYR A 100 9.22 -7.23 14.66
CA TYR A 100 8.65 -6.05 15.35
C TYR A 100 8.70 -6.14 16.88
N HIS A 101 9.42 -7.12 17.44
CA HIS A 101 9.56 -7.34 18.87
C HIS A 101 8.22 -7.47 19.63
N ILE A 102 7.22 -8.14 19.02
CA ILE A 102 5.85 -8.26 19.53
C ILE A 102 5.70 -9.53 20.40
N PRO A 103 5.39 -9.39 21.71
CA PRO A 103 5.12 -10.53 22.57
C PRO A 103 3.87 -11.33 22.15
N ALA A 104 3.83 -12.63 22.46
CA ALA A 104 2.78 -13.53 21.98
C ALA A 104 1.39 -13.14 22.48
N TYR A 105 1.31 -12.65 23.73
CA TYR A 105 0.06 -12.20 24.34
C TYR A 105 -0.52 -10.93 23.69
N ARG A 106 0.29 -10.18 22.91
CA ARG A 106 -0.16 -9.03 22.10
C ARG A 106 -0.45 -9.40 20.65
N SER A 107 -0.61 -10.69 20.36
CA SER A 107 -1.00 -11.17 19.04
C SER A 107 -2.39 -11.79 19.10
N ALA A 108 -3.25 -11.43 18.15
CA ALA A 108 -4.57 -12.01 18.00
C ALA A 108 -4.71 -12.57 16.58
N ILE A 109 -5.37 -13.73 16.47
CA ILE A 109 -5.81 -14.29 15.19
C ILE A 109 -7.31 -14.13 15.14
N VAL A 110 -7.83 -13.58 14.05
CA VAL A 110 -9.25 -13.40 13.79
C VAL A 110 -9.60 -13.94 12.41
N ALA A 111 -10.82 -14.44 12.24
CA ALA A 111 -11.39 -14.75 10.93
C ALA A 111 -12.45 -13.71 10.57
N VAL A 112 -12.54 -13.36 9.29
CA VAL A 112 -13.53 -12.41 8.76
C VAL A 112 -14.78 -13.18 8.33
N GLN A 113 -15.84 -13.21 9.13
CA GLN A 113 -17.09 -13.89 8.77
C GLN A 113 -18.21 -12.87 8.53
N GLY A 114 -18.51 -12.61 7.25
CA GLY A 114 -19.36 -11.47 6.87
C GLY A 114 -18.72 -10.16 7.34
N ASN A 115 -19.48 -9.31 8.05
CA ASN A 115 -18.96 -8.07 8.61
C ASN A 115 -18.35 -8.22 10.03
N ASN A 116 -18.25 -9.44 10.56
CA ASN A 116 -17.80 -9.69 11.93
C ASN A 116 -16.39 -10.28 11.97
N LEU A 117 -15.58 -9.81 12.93
CA LEU A 117 -14.28 -10.38 13.25
C LEU A 117 -14.42 -11.37 14.40
N ILE A 118 -14.16 -12.65 14.15
CA ILE A 118 -14.25 -13.70 15.16
C ILE A 118 -12.85 -14.10 15.61
N ARG A 119 -12.54 -13.92 16.90
CA ARG A 119 -11.24 -14.31 17.45
C ARG A 119 -11.09 -15.82 17.44
N LEU A 120 -9.98 -16.29 16.87
CA LEU A 120 -9.62 -17.70 16.81
C LEU A 120 -8.56 -18.02 17.88
N PRO A 121 -8.64 -19.21 18.50
CA PRO A 121 -7.61 -19.66 19.44
C PRO A 121 -6.29 -20.02 18.74
N LYS A 122 -6.34 -20.40 17.46
CA LYS A 122 -5.19 -20.72 16.62
C LYS A 122 -5.51 -20.47 15.15
N LEU A 123 -4.47 -20.36 14.32
CA LEU A 123 -4.62 -20.27 12.87
C LEU A 123 -5.38 -21.51 12.36
N ARG A 124 -6.48 -21.27 11.63
CA ARG A 124 -7.25 -22.32 10.97
C ARG A 124 -7.55 -21.86 9.55
N LEU A 125 -6.97 -22.54 8.58
CA LEU A 125 -7.16 -22.27 7.15
C LEU A 125 -8.24 -23.19 6.59
N ARG A 126 -8.91 -22.74 5.53
CA ARG A 126 -10.04 -23.43 4.89
C ARG A 126 -9.97 -23.27 3.38
N GLY A 127 -10.87 -23.96 2.67
CA GLY A 127 -11.03 -23.83 1.23
C GLY A 127 -9.76 -24.23 0.48
N GLN A 128 -9.32 -23.36 -0.42
CA GLN A 128 -8.16 -23.58 -1.30
C GLN A 128 -6.85 -23.85 -0.53
N TRP A 129 -6.70 -23.34 0.71
CA TRP A 129 -5.55 -23.67 1.56
C TRP A 129 -5.47 -25.14 1.97
N LYS A 130 -6.56 -25.89 1.83
CA LYS A 130 -6.65 -27.33 2.15
C LYS A 130 -6.84 -28.18 0.89
N ASP A 131 -6.74 -27.60 -0.29
CA ASP A 131 -6.79 -28.31 -1.57
C ASP A 131 -5.38 -28.80 -1.94
N GLU A 132 -5.11 -30.09 -1.72
CA GLU A 132 -3.81 -30.68 -1.99
C GLU A 132 -3.43 -30.65 -3.48
N ALA A 133 -4.41 -30.68 -4.40
CA ALA A 133 -4.12 -30.61 -5.83
C ALA A 133 -3.61 -29.22 -6.22
N LEU A 134 -4.24 -28.17 -5.69
CA LEU A 134 -3.81 -26.79 -5.88
C LEU A 134 -2.42 -26.55 -5.24
N LEU A 135 -2.20 -27.03 -4.01
CA LEU A 135 -0.90 -26.90 -3.33
C LEU A 135 0.21 -27.63 -4.11
N ASN A 136 -0.06 -28.81 -4.66
CA ASN A 136 0.89 -29.52 -5.52
C ASN A 136 1.20 -28.76 -6.81
N ALA A 137 0.18 -28.21 -7.48
CA ALA A 137 0.38 -27.42 -8.68
C ALA A 137 1.23 -26.17 -8.39
N ALA A 138 0.96 -25.49 -7.28
CA ALA A 138 1.73 -24.34 -6.83
C ALA A 138 3.19 -24.69 -6.49
N ARG A 139 3.44 -25.84 -5.84
CA ARG A 139 4.80 -26.35 -5.61
C ARG A 139 5.54 -26.62 -6.91
N ALA A 140 4.91 -27.35 -7.84
CA ALA A 140 5.52 -27.69 -9.12
C ALA A 140 5.84 -26.43 -9.96
N SER A 141 4.95 -25.43 -9.94
CA SER A 141 5.19 -24.15 -10.61
C SER A 141 6.36 -23.39 -10.00
N LEU A 142 6.54 -23.43 -8.67
CA LEU A 142 7.65 -22.77 -8.00
C LEU A 142 8.97 -23.51 -8.23
N GLU A 143 8.98 -24.84 -8.17
CA GLU A 143 10.18 -25.64 -8.49
C GLU A 143 10.64 -25.44 -9.93
N ALA A 144 9.70 -25.24 -10.87
CA ALA A 144 10.03 -24.87 -12.25
C ALA A 144 10.61 -23.45 -12.37
N ALA A 145 10.40 -22.59 -11.37
CA ALA A 145 10.91 -21.22 -11.30
C ALA A 145 12.18 -21.09 -10.42
N GLU A 146 12.42 -22.02 -9.49
CA GLU A 146 13.58 -22.05 -8.55
C GLU A 146 14.94 -22.28 -9.24
N SER A 147 15.01 -22.26 -10.59
CA SER A 147 16.28 -22.14 -11.31
C SER A 147 16.77 -20.70 -11.48
N ASP A 148 16.04 -19.69 -10.98
CA ASP A 148 16.38 -18.27 -11.13
C ASP A 148 16.12 -17.53 -9.81
N ASP A 149 17.17 -17.41 -8.99
CA ASP A 149 17.11 -16.78 -7.67
C ASP A 149 16.94 -15.26 -7.80
N THR A 150 16.06 -14.67 -6.99
CA THR A 150 15.64 -13.24 -6.97
C THR A 150 14.76 -12.78 -8.14
N ILE A 151 13.53 -13.28 -8.20
CA ILE A 151 12.55 -12.77 -9.18
C ILE A 151 12.02 -11.41 -8.73
N VAL A 152 12.79 -10.35 -9.03
CA VAL A 152 12.14 -9.15 -9.57
C VAL A 152 11.44 -9.64 -10.84
N ASN A 153 10.11 -9.55 -10.89
CA ASN A 153 9.31 -9.97 -12.04
C ASN A 153 9.52 -9.00 -13.21
N TYR A 154 10.77 -8.90 -13.67
CA TYR A 154 11.11 -8.31 -14.92
C TYR A 154 10.50 -9.16 -16.03
N PRO A 155 9.92 -8.54 -17.05
CA PRO A 155 9.44 -9.27 -18.20
C PRO A 155 10.61 -10.03 -18.88
N PRO A 156 10.35 -11.12 -19.63
CA PRO A 156 11.41 -11.97 -20.20
C PRO A 156 12.46 -11.22 -21.03
N TRP A 157 12.09 -10.10 -21.65
CA TRP A 157 13.04 -9.27 -22.42
C TRP A 157 14.07 -8.53 -21.55
N ALA A 158 13.73 -8.20 -20.30
CA ALA A 158 14.64 -7.54 -19.36
C ALA A 158 15.55 -8.56 -18.68
N GLN A 159 15.09 -9.80 -18.51
CA GLN A 159 15.92 -10.92 -18.04
C GLN A 159 16.98 -11.35 -19.07
N ALA A 160 16.77 -11.01 -20.34
CA ALA A 160 17.70 -11.31 -21.42
C ALA A 160 18.84 -10.28 -21.56
N PHE A 161 18.90 -9.26 -20.69
CA PHE A 161 19.98 -8.29 -20.73
C PHE A 161 21.32 -8.89 -20.30
N SER A 162 22.38 -8.49 -20.98
CA SER A 162 23.74 -8.71 -20.47
C SER A 162 23.99 -7.84 -19.22
N PRO A 163 24.98 -8.18 -18.36
CA PRO A 163 25.28 -7.38 -17.17
C PRO A 163 25.55 -5.89 -17.45
N ASP A 164 26.20 -5.58 -18.59
CA ASP A 164 26.45 -4.20 -19.02
C ASP A 164 25.15 -3.48 -19.43
N GLU A 165 24.22 -4.20 -20.05
CA GLU A 165 22.89 -3.67 -20.41
C GLU A 165 22.02 -3.48 -19.18
N GLU A 166 22.05 -4.40 -18.22
CA GLU A 166 21.34 -4.26 -16.95
C GLU A 166 21.80 -3.00 -16.20
N ALA A 167 23.12 -2.85 -16.00
CA ALA A 167 23.69 -1.68 -15.34
C ALA A 167 23.32 -0.37 -16.05
N ARG A 168 23.14 -0.41 -17.38
CA ARG A 168 22.75 0.74 -18.19
C ARG A 168 21.24 1.03 -18.16
N TYR A 169 20.39 0.01 -18.23
CA TYR A 169 18.96 0.18 -18.49
C TYR A 169 18.08 0.06 -17.24
N LEU A 170 18.50 -0.69 -16.21
CA LEU A 170 17.68 -0.86 -15.00
C LEU A 170 17.32 0.46 -14.31
N PRO A 171 18.24 1.44 -14.13
CA PRO A 171 17.87 2.73 -13.54
C PRO A 171 16.81 3.49 -14.35
N ASP A 172 16.88 3.41 -15.69
CA ASP A 172 15.89 4.03 -16.58
C ASP A 172 14.54 3.32 -16.50
N ILE A 173 14.54 1.98 -16.43
CA ILE A 173 13.32 1.16 -16.28
C ILE A 173 12.66 1.46 -14.94
N GLU A 174 13.43 1.51 -13.84
CA GLU A 174 12.92 1.85 -12.52
C GLU A 174 12.29 3.24 -12.49
N ARG A 175 12.98 4.24 -13.05
CA ARG A 175 12.47 5.60 -13.19
C ARG A 175 11.16 5.63 -14.00
N PHE A 176 11.10 4.88 -15.10
CA PHE A 176 9.91 4.77 -15.94
C PHE A 176 8.74 4.16 -15.14
N THR A 177 8.95 3.04 -14.45
CA THR A 177 7.96 2.41 -13.56
C THR A 177 7.48 3.37 -12.48
N GLN A 178 8.39 4.11 -11.84
CA GLN A 178 8.05 5.05 -10.79
C GLN A 178 7.17 6.21 -11.30
N ILE A 179 7.50 6.76 -12.48
CA ILE A 179 6.68 7.79 -13.13
C ILE A 179 5.29 7.24 -13.47
N ALA A 180 5.20 6.01 -14.00
CA ALA A 180 3.92 5.36 -14.30
C ALA A 180 3.07 5.16 -13.03
N TYR A 181 3.69 4.74 -11.93
CA TYR A 181 3.01 4.64 -10.66
C TYR A 181 2.50 5.99 -10.16
N GLY A 182 3.32 7.05 -10.25
CA GLY A 182 2.91 8.40 -9.91
C GLY A 182 1.70 8.85 -10.71
N TRP A 183 1.66 8.55 -12.02
CA TRP A 183 0.47 8.79 -12.83
C TRP A 183 -0.75 8.09 -12.24
N LEU A 184 -0.69 6.78 -12.01
CA LEU A 184 -1.82 6.02 -11.47
C LEU A 184 -2.20 6.42 -10.05
N TRP A 185 -1.28 6.95 -9.26
CA TRP A 185 -1.58 7.53 -7.95
C TRP A 185 -2.47 8.78 -8.05
N HIS A 186 -2.25 9.62 -9.07
CA HIS A 186 -3.03 10.83 -9.30
C HIS A 186 -4.26 10.61 -10.19
N GLU A 187 -4.19 9.61 -11.07
CA GLU A 187 -5.20 9.30 -12.07
C GLU A 187 -6.14 8.19 -11.62
N GLY A 188 -5.70 7.31 -10.73
CA GLY A 188 -6.39 6.10 -10.32
C GLY A 188 -6.26 4.99 -11.34
N ALA A 189 -6.75 5.25 -12.55
CA ALA A 189 -6.65 4.33 -13.66
C ALA A 189 -6.45 5.08 -14.99
N LEU A 190 -5.74 4.43 -15.90
CA LEU A 190 -5.48 4.88 -17.26
C LEU A 190 -5.57 3.70 -18.23
N LYS A 191 -5.87 3.98 -19.50
CA LYS A 191 -5.65 2.99 -20.57
C LYS A 191 -4.14 2.77 -20.73
N ALA A 192 -3.73 1.56 -21.07
CA ALA A 192 -2.31 1.20 -21.12
C ALA A 192 -1.54 2.08 -22.11
N ASP A 193 -2.06 2.28 -23.32
CA ASP A 193 -1.41 3.11 -24.34
C ASP A 193 -1.25 4.58 -23.89
N GLU A 194 -2.25 5.10 -23.17
CA GLU A 194 -2.21 6.45 -22.60
C GLU A 194 -1.15 6.55 -21.50
N LEU A 195 -1.11 5.59 -20.56
CA LEU A 195 -0.09 5.54 -19.51
C LEU A 195 1.32 5.44 -20.11
N ILE A 196 1.50 4.58 -21.13
CA ILE A 196 2.78 4.40 -21.82
C ILE A 196 3.23 5.72 -22.47
N ALA A 197 2.34 6.38 -23.22
CA ALA A 197 2.66 7.63 -23.90
C ALA A 197 3.01 8.76 -22.91
N LEU A 198 2.20 8.94 -21.87
CA LEU A 198 2.44 9.94 -20.82
C LEU A 198 3.78 9.68 -20.11
N THR A 199 4.03 8.42 -19.74
CA THR A 199 5.24 8.06 -19.01
C THR A 199 6.48 8.21 -19.88
N ALA A 200 6.44 7.76 -21.14
CA ALA A 200 7.55 7.90 -22.07
C ALA A 200 7.91 9.37 -22.33
N SER A 201 6.91 10.26 -22.44
CA SER A 201 7.13 11.69 -22.65
C SER A 201 7.93 12.36 -21.53
N LEU A 202 7.76 11.90 -20.29
CA LEU A 202 8.41 12.45 -19.09
C LEU A 202 9.68 11.71 -18.69
N ALA A 203 9.68 10.39 -18.84
CA ALA A 203 10.81 9.54 -18.49
C ALA A 203 11.94 9.65 -19.52
N GLN A 204 11.60 9.95 -20.79
CA GLN A 204 12.53 9.97 -21.93
C GLN A 204 13.39 8.70 -21.97
N PRO A 205 12.75 7.51 -22.00
CA PRO A 205 13.47 6.27 -21.84
C PRO A 205 14.43 6.01 -23.01
N GLY A 206 15.60 5.44 -22.71
CA GLY A 206 16.65 5.18 -23.69
C GLY A 206 16.35 4.00 -24.63
N ALA A 207 17.43 3.38 -25.13
CA ALA A 207 17.37 2.37 -26.20
C ALA A 207 16.62 1.07 -25.83
N TRP A 208 16.34 0.82 -24.55
CA TRP A 208 15.56 -0.34 -24.14
C TRP A 208 14.07 -0.22 -24.51
N TYR A 209 13.57 1.00 -24.69
CA TYR A 209 12.14 1.26 -24.74
C TYR A 209 11.49 0.90 -26.07
N SER A 210 10.34 0.26 -25.96
CA SER A 210 9.27 0.20 -26.96
C SER A 210 7.92 0.17 -26.23
N PRO A 211 6.81 0.60 -26.86
CA PRO A 211 5.49 0.50 -26.26
C PRO A 211 5.15 -0.91 -25.79
N GLU A 212 5.53 -1.93 -26.55
CA GLU A 212 5.29 -3.35 -26.24
C GLU A 212 6.07 -3.79 -24.99
N ARG A 213 7.32 -3.35 -24.86
CA ARG A 213 8.14 -3.61 -23.67
C ARG A 213 7.59 -2.91 -22.43
N ALA A 214 7.18 -1.65 -22.56
CA ALA A 214 6.55 -0.90 -21.47
C ALA A 214 5.22 -1.54 -21.04
N HIS A 215 4.39 -1.98 -21.98
CA HIS A 215 3.17 -2.71 -21.68
C HIS A 215 3.46 -4.03 -20.94
N SER A 216 4.45 -4.79 -21.43
CA SER A 216 4.88 -6.04 -20.78
C SER A 216 5.41 -5.79 -19.36
N LEU A 217 6.13 -4.69 -19.14
CA LEU A 217 6.62 -4.29 -17.82
C LEU A 217 5.47 -4.06 -16.85
N PHE A 218 4.44 -3.31 -17.26
CA PHE A 218 3.26 -3.08 -16.41
C PHE A 218 2.43 -4.34 -16.15
N LYS A 219 2.54 -5.35 -17.01
CA LYS A 219 1.85 -6.64 -16.82
C LYS A 219 2.54 -7.50 -15.77
N THR A 220 3.87 -7.42 -15.66
CA THR A 220 4.66 -8.29 -14.78
C THR A 220 5.01 -7.63 -13.45
N ASP A 221 5.11 -6.30 -13.43
CA ASP A 221 5.44 -5.55 -12.22
C ASP A 221 4.25 -5.53 -11.23
N PRO A 222 4.46 -5.99 -9.98
CA PRO A 222 3.40 -6.16 -8.98
C PRO A 222 2.76 -4.85 -8.52
N MET A 223 3.39 -3.71 -8.78
CA MET A 223 2.82 -2.42 -8.42
C MET A 223 1.58 -2.08 -9.24
N PHE A 224 1.40 -2.75 -10.37
CA PHE A 224 0.31 -2.49 -11.30
C PHE A 224 -0.68 -3.64 -11.33
N ARG A 225 -1.93 -3.27 -11.56
CA ARG A 225 -3.03 -4.18 -11.80
C ARG A 225 -3.55 -3.96 -13.21
N LEU A 226 -3.30 -4.92 -14.08
CA LEU A 226 -3.87 -4.96 -15.42
C LEU A 226 -5.30 -5.52 -15.35
N LEU A 227 -6.23 -4.76 -15.92
CA LEU A 227 -7.67 -5.02 -15.92
C LEU A 227 -8.17 -5.24 -17.36
N PRO A 228 -9.40 -5.74 -17.55
CA PRO A 228 -10.01 -5.84 -18.87
C PRO A 228 -9.96 -4.52 -19.64
N ALA A 229 -9.99 -4.60 -20.98
CA ALA A 229 -9.88 -3.47 -21.89
C ALA A 229 -8.56 -2.67 -21.77
N ASN A 230 -7.46 -3.36 -21.42
CA ASN A 230 -6.12 -2.77 -21.29
C ASN A 230 -6.08 -1.58 -20.34
N VAL A 231 -6.74 -1.70 -19.20
CA VAL A 231 -6.74 -0.67 -18.15
C VAL A 231 -5.68 -1.02 -17.11
N ILE A 232 -4.88 -0.04 -16.72
CA ILE A 232 -3.87 -0.19 -15.68
C ILE A 232 -4.27 0.66 -14.48
N SER A 233 -4.13 0.11 -13.28
CA SER A 233 -4.39 0.78 -12.01
C SER A 233 -3.39 0.31 -10.95
N ILE A 234 -3.42 0.93 -9.77
CA ILE A 234 -2.67 0.47 -8.60
C ILE A 234 -3.63 -0.16 -7.58
N GLU A 235 -3.11 -0.95 -6.65
CA GLU A 235 -3.94 -1.70 -5.67
C GLU A 235 -4.86 -0.80 -4.84
N SER A 236 -4.42 0.42 -4.52
CA SER A 236 -5.17 1.35 -3.66
C SER A 236 -6.45 1.92 -4.28
N VAL A 237 -6.68 1.67 -5.57
CA VAL A 237 -7.86 2.12 -6.32
C VAL A 237 -8.93 1.04 -6.29
N ALA A 238 -10.05 1.31 -5.63
CA ALA A 238 -11.12 0.33 -5.43
C ALA A 238 -11.90 0.03 -6.73
N HIS A 239 -12.24 1.07 -7.50
CA HIS A 239 -13.12 0.97 -8.68
C HIS A 239 -12.51 1.59 -9.96
N PRO A 240 -11.41 1.03 -10.49
CA PRO A 240 -10.64 1.63 -11.59
C PRO A 240 -11.42 1.80 -12.90
N LEU A 241 -12.33 0.88 -13.25
CA LEU A 241 -13.17 1.00 -14.44
C LEU A 241 -14.23 2.10 -14.31
N LYS A 242 -14.77 2.30 -13.09
CA LYS A 242 -15.70 3.39 -12.80
C LYS A 242 -14.99 4.74 -12.95
N VAL A 243 -13.78 4.86 -12.40
CA VAL A 243 -12.93 6.05 -12.56
C VAL A 243 -12.71 6.41 -14.03
N LEU A 244 -12.38 5.43 -14.88
CA LEU A 244 -12.20 5.68 -16.31
C LEU A 244 -13.49 6.09 -17.01
N LYS A 245 -14.60 5.39 -16.73
CA LYS A 245 -15.90 5.72 -17.30
C LYS A 245 -16.32 7.16 -16.98
N GLU A 246 -16.16 7.57 -15.72
CA GLU A 246 -16.48 8.94 -15.29
C GLU A 246 -15.57 9.98 -15.93
N LYS A 247 -14.27 9.68 -16.10
CA LYS A 247 -13.34 10.55 -16.83
C LYS A 247 -13.76 10.73 -18.29
N GLU A 248 -14.18 9.65 -18.94
CA GLU A 248 -14.62 9.66 -20.33
C GLU A 248 -15.93 10.43 -20.50
N GLU A 249 -16.94 10.16 -19.65
CA GLU A 249 -18.23 10.86 -19.65
C GLU A 249 -18.08 12.38 -19.49
N ARG A 250 -17.13 12.79 -18.65
CA ARG A 250 -16.82 14.20 -18.38
C ARG A 250 -15.75 14.78 -19.30
N ARG A 251 -15.16 13.98 -20.20
CA ARG A 251 -14.11 14.38 -21.16
C ARG A 251 -12.90 15.04 -20.50
N LEU A 252 -12.37 14.40 -19.47
CA LEU A 252 -11.31 14.97 -18.65
C LEU A 252 -9.94 14.41 -19.04
N PRO A 253 -9.03 15.25 -19.56
CA PRO A 253 -7.70 14.78 -19.90
C PRO A 253 -6.84 14.53 -18.64
N PRO A 254 -5.75 13.75 -18.80
CA PRO A 254 -4.66 13.70 -17.84
C PRO A 254 -4.14 15.11 -17.47
N ARG A 255 -3.79 15.33 -16.21
CA ARG A 255 -3.26 16.61 -15.70
C ARG A 255 -1.79 16.64 -16.07
N PRO A 256 -1.26 17.78 -16.54
CA PRO A 256 0.18 17.90 -16.70
C PRO A 256 0.86 17.79 -15.34
N PHE A 257 1.76 16.82 -15.21
CA PHE A 257 2.70 16.70 -14.09
C PHE A 257 4.12 16.70 -14.63
N THR A 258 5.04 17.20 -13.82
CA THR A 258 6.47 17.05 -14.03
C THR A 258 6.93 15.67 -13.57
N ALA A 259 8.05 15.18 -14.12
CA ALA A 259 8.65 13.93 -13.65
C ALA A 259 8.96 13.98 -12.14
N LYS A 260 9.37 15.15 -11.62
CA LYS A 260 9.64 15.32 -10.19
C LYS A 260 8.39 15.10 -9.34
N GLU A 261 7.27 15.72 -9.67
CA GLU A 261 6.02 15.57 -8.93
C GLU A 261 5.56 14.11 -8.89
N LEU A 262 5.71 13.37 -10.00
CA LEU A 262 5.32 11.96 -10.07
C LEU A 262 6.27 11.06 -9.28
N LEU A 263 7.57 11.35 -9.29
CA LEU A 263 8.58 10.58 -8.54
C LEU A 263 8.46 10.79 -7.04
N ASP A 264 8.10 12.00 -6.59
CA ASP A 264 7.93 12.32 -5.16
C ASP A 264 6.87 11.42 -4.49
N VAL A 265 5.93 10.86 -5.25
CA VAL A 265 4.91 9.89 -4.78
C VAL A 265 5.49 8.50 -4.51
N THR A 266 6.56 8.12 -5.19
CA THR A 266 7.12 6.76 -5.08
C THR A 266 8.01 6.57 -3.87
N GLY A 267 8.44 7.66 -3.23
CA GLY A 267 9.17 7.65 -1.96
C GLY A 267 8.30 7.41 -0.72
N GLY A 268 6.98 7.24 -0.88
CA GLY A 268 6.02 7.02 0.22
C GLY A 268 4.74 7.84 0.07
N LEU A 269 3.94 7.92 1.13
CA LEU A 269 2.81 8.86 1.14
C LEU A 269 3.35 10.28 1.00
N PRO A 270 2.86 11.09 0.04
CA PRO A 270 3.32 12.46 -0.11
C PRO A 270 3.09 13.22 1.19
N ALA A 271 4.05 14.06 1.59
CA ALA A 271 3.92 14.84 2.81
C ALA A 271 2.64 15.68 2.79
N LEU A 272 1.95 15.77 3.92
CA LEU A 272 0.82 16.66 4.07
C LEU A 272 1.29 18.11 3.82
N THR A 273 0.48 18.88 3.10
CA THR A 273 0.68 20.33 3.01
C THR A 273 0.63 20.96 4.40
N ALA A 274 1.13 22.20 4.54
CA ALA A 274 1.06 22.91 5.81
C ALA A 274 -0.39 23.02 6.33
N ARG A 275 -1.34 23.25 5.42
CA ARG A 275 -2.77 23.31 5.75
C ARG A 275 -3.34 21.95 6.14
N GLU A 276 -3.03 20.89 5.40
CA GLU A 276 -3.44 19.53 5.77
C GLU A 276 -2.84 19.10 7.12
N THR A 277 -1.58 19.46 7.40
CA THR A 277 -0.95 19.21 8.71
C THR A 277 -1.68 19.95 9.83
N GLU A 278 -2.16 21.17 9.57
CA GLU A 278 -2.96 21.93 10.52
C GLU A 278 -4.33 21.28 10.76
N ILE A 279 -5.01 20.86 9.69
CA ILE A 279 -6.29 20.15 9.79
C ILE A 279 -6.11 18.83 10.56
N GLU A 280 -5.06 18.06 10.26
CA GLU A 280 -4.73 16.83 10.98
C GLU A 280 -4.52 17.12 12.48
N ARG A 281 -3.79 18.19 12.82
CA ARG A 281 -3.55 18.58 14.21
C ARG A 281 -4.83 19.03 14.91
N GLU A 282 -5.68 19.77 14.23
CA GLU A 282 -6.96 20.28 14.72
C GLU A 282 -7.92 19.12 15.05
N LEU A 283 -8.06 18.16 14.12
CA LEU A 283 -8.84 16.94 14.32
C LEU A 283 -8.26 16.09 15.47
N ASN A 284 -6.94 15.89 15.49
CA ASN A 284 -6.26 15.10 16.53
C ASN A 284 -6.30 15.70 17.93
N ARG A 285 -6.47 17.03 18.04
CA ARG A 285 -6.61 17.69 19.35
C ARG A 285 -7.89 17.27 20.08
N ARG A 286 -8.88 16.80 19.32
CA ARG A 286 -10.24 16.50 19.78
C ARG A 286 -10.57 15.02 19.72
N ALA A 287 -9.92 14.30 18.81
CA ALA A 287 -10.16 12.88 18.63
C ALA A 287 -9.76 12.08 19.87
N GLY A 288 -10.59 11.09 20.25
CA GLY A 288 -10.23 10.11 21.28
C GLY A 288 -9.08 9.18 20.86
N GLN A 289 -8.75 9.17 19.57
CA GLN A 289 -7.70 8.39 18.94
C GLN A 289 -6.98 9.20 17.86
N LYS A 290 -5.71 8.92 17.59
CA LYS A 290 -4.96 9.66 16.56
C LYS A 290 -5.52 9.36 15.17
N LEU A 291 -6.18 10.34 14.56
CA LEU A 291 -6.56 10.36 13.15
C LEU A 291 -5.33 10.56 12.27
N ASN A 292 -5.16 9.65 11.29
CA ASN A 292 -4.17 9.78 10.23
C ASN A 292 -4.86 10.41 9.01
N LEU A 293 -4.41 11.60 8.62
CA LEU A 293 -5.06 12.32 7.52
C LEU A 293 -4.93 11.61 6.18
N HIS A 294 -3.88 10.81 5.95
CA HIS A 294 -3.77 9.99 4.75
C HIS A 294 -4.83 8.90 4.66
N SER A 295 -5.22 8.32 5.80
CA SER A 295 -6.33 7.35 5.84
C SER A 295 -7.65 8.03 5.49
N LEU A 296 -7.88 9.25 6.01
CA LEU A 296 -9.06 10.04 5.69
C LEU A 296 -9.06 10.48 4.22
N GLN A 297 -7.92 10.91 3.67
CA GLN A 297 -7.76 11.20 2.25
C GLN A 297 -7.98 9.97 1.37
N ARG A 298 -7.60 8.76 1.84
CA ARG A 298 -7.88 7.50 1.14
C ARG A 298 -9.37 7.18 1.16
N LEU A 299 -10.06 7.40 2.27
CA LEU A 299 -11.52 7.29 2.34
C LEU A 299 -12.17 8.28 1.38
N ILE A 300 -11.80 9.56 1.46
CA ILE A 300 -12.26 10.62 0.55
C ILE A 300 -12.01 10.23 -0.91
N ARG A 301 -10.88 9.61 -1.24
CA ARG A 301 -10.55 9.18 -2.61
C ARG A 301 -11.46 8.10 -3.17
N ASN A 302 -12.03 7.24 -2.31
CA ASN A 302 -12.73 6.02 -2.72
C ASN A 302 -14.23 6.04 -2.46
N THR A 303 -14.73 6.90 -1.57
CA THR A 303 -16.18 7.01 -1.29
C THR A 303 -16.88 7.87 -2.34
N ASP A 304 -18.13 7.59 -2.69
CA ASP A 304 -18.99 8.47 -3.47
C ASP A 304 -19.90 9.35 -2.59
N LYS A 305 -19.89 9.12 -1.26
CA LYS A 305 -20.79 9.74 -0.30
C LYS A 305 -20.02 10.64 0.66
N PRO A 306 -20.17 11.98 0.57
CA PRO A 306 -19.59 12.90 1.55
C PRO A 306 -19.97 12.56 3.00
N GLY A 307 -21.18 12.02 3.20
CA GLY A 307 -21.66 11.59 4.51
C GLY A 307 -20.79 10.54 5.19
N GLU A 308 -20.14 9.63 4.44
CA GLU A 308 -19.25 8.61 5.04
C GLU A 308 -18.00 9.24 5.65
N VAL A 309 -17.50 10.32 5.04
CA VAL A 309 -16.35 11.09 5.57
C VAL A 309 -16.74 11.82 6.84
N SER A 310 -17.90 12.49 6.83
CA SER A 310 -18.43 13.18 8.00
C SER A 310 -18.72 12.21 9.15
N SER A 311 -19.33 11.06 8.87
CA SER A 311 -19.57 10.00 9.87
C SER A 311 -18.27 9.50 10.46
N PHE A 312 -17.26 9.18 9.63
CA PHE A 312 -15.96 8.74 10.12
C PHE A 312 -15.30 9.78 11.03
N VAL A 313 -15.37 11.07 10.68
CA VAL A 313 -14.80 12.14 11.50
C VAL A 313 -15.61 12.35 12.79
N PHE A 314 -16.94 12.29 12.76
CA PHE A 314 -17.78 12.42 13.96
C PHE A 314 -17.63 11.24 14.91
N ASP A 315 -17.45 10.03 14.40
CA ASP A 315 -17.19 8.85 15.23
C ASP A 315 -15.84 8.99 15.96
N ALA A 316 -14.84 9.58 15.30
CA ALA A 316 -13.52 9.79 15.88
C ALA A 316 -13.45 11.05 16.77
N CYS A 317 -14.21 12.09 16.44
CA CYS A 317 -14.30 13.38 17.10
C CYS A 317 -15.78 13.74 17.38
N PRO A 318 -16.44 13.12 18.39
CA PRO A 318 -17.84 13.39 18.66
C PRO A 318 -18.04 14.86 19.07
N PRO A 319 -18.84 15.66 18.34
CA PRO A 319 -19.03 17.07 18.66
C PRO A 319 -19.86 17.22 19.95
N HIS A 320 -19.50 18.19 20.79
CA HIS A 320 -20.23 18.48 22.02
C HIS A 320 -21.50 19.33 21.79
N ASP A 321 -21.49 20.14 20.73
CA ASP A 321 -22.60 21.01 20.35
C ASP A 321 -22.69 21.22 18.82
N ALA A 322 -23.70 21.97 18.40
CA ALA A 322 -23.94 22.25 16.98
C ALA A 322 -22.87 23.15 16.33
N ALA A 323 -22.23 24.04 17.10
CA ALA A 323 -21.19 24.91 16.57
C ALA A 323 -19.92 24.10 16.25
N GLU A 324 -19.59 23.16 17.14
CA GLU A 324 -18.48 22.23 16.92
C GLU A 324 -18.74 21.26 15.77
N ALA A 325 -19.96 20.70 15.67
CA ALA A 325 -20.34 19.86 14.53
C ALA A 325 -20.15 20.61 13.20
N ASN A 326 -20.57 21.87 13.13
CA ASN A 326 -20.39 22.71 11.94
C ASN A 326 -18.91 22.96 11.61
N HIS A 327 -18.06 23.20 12.61
CA HIS A 327 -16.62 23.38 12.40
C HIS A 327 -15.96 22.12 11.85
N LEU A 328 -16.26 20.95 12.42
CA LEU A 328 -15.74 19.67 11.94
C LEU A 328 -16.21 19.39 10.49
N LEU A 329 -17.46 19.71 10.16
CA LEU A 329 -17.97 19.61 8.78
C LEU A 329 -17.24 20.56 7.83
N GLN A 330 -16.89 21.78 8.26
CA GLN A 330 -16.10 22.70 7.45
C GLN A 330 -14.71 22.15 7.16
N LEU A 331 -14.03 21.57 8.16
CA LEU A 331 -12.74 20.90 7.95
C LEU A 331 -12.85 19.71 7.01
N CYS A 332 -13.88 18.87 7.17
CA CYS A 332 -14.16 17.76 6.26
C CYS A 332 -14.41 18.24 4.83
N THR A 333 -15.17 19.32 4.68
CA THR A 333 -15.48 19.95 3.38
C THR A 333 -14.22 20.51 2.74
N GLU A 334 -13.38 21.18 3.53
CA GLU A 334 -12.10 21.70 3.05
C GLU A 334 -11.18 20.56 2.58
N LEU A 335 -11.04 19.50 3.37
CA LEU A 335 -10.29 18.31 2.97
C LEU A 335 -10.88 17.64 1.74
N TRP A 336 -12.20 17.51 1.69
CA TRP A 336 -12.91 16.92 0.56
C TRP A 336 -12.62 17.68 -0.74
N ASN A 337 -12.63 19.01 -0.67
CA ASN A 337 -12.39 19.88 -1.82
C ASN A 337 -10.91 19.94 -2.22
N ASN A 338 -9.98 19.70 -1.29
CA ASN A 338 -8.54 19.77 -1.53
C ASN A 338 -7.87 18.40 -1.75
N THR A 339 -8.52 17.30 -1.36
CA THR A 339 -8.00 15.94 -1.59
C THR A 339 -8.24 15.54 -3.03
N PHE A 340 -7.18 15.16 -3.74
CA PHE A 340 -7.29 14.57 -5.07
C PHE A 340 -8.15 13.31 -5.03
N ARG A 341 -9.34 13.33 -5.65
CA ARG A 341 -10.20 12.14 -5.81
C ARG A 341 -10.03 11.56 -7.20
N TYR A 342 -9.95 10.24 -7.30
CA TYR A 342 -9.82 9.56 -8.60
C TYR A 342 -10.99 9.89 -9.54
N GLU A 343 -12.19 9.99 -8.96
CA GLU A 343 -13.49 10.27 -9.61
C GLU A 343 -13.75 11.77 -9.89
N LEU A 344 -12.95 12.70 -9.33
CA LEU A 344 -13.17 14.16 -9.42
C LEU A 344 -12.03 14.94 -10.10
N ARG A 345 -11.47 14.37 -11.16
CA ARG A 345 -11.41 15.23 -12.33
C ARG A 345 -12.88 15.35 -12.78
N GLY A 346 -13.52 16.50 -12.96
CA GLY A 346 -13.20 17.88 -12.72
C GLY A 346 -14.43 18.73 -13.12
N ARG A 347 -14.82 19.82 -12.47
CA ARG A 347 -14.23 20.63 -11.40
C ARG A 347 -15.39 21.50 -10.84
N THR A 348 -15.36 22.05 -9.62
CA THR A 348 -14.41 23.07 -9.13
C THR A 348 -14.20 22.94 -7.58
N PRO A 349 -13.53 23.87 -6.84
CA PRO A 349 -14.27 25.10 -6.53
C PRO A 349 -13.97 26.26 -7.46
N ASN A 350 -12.74 26.38 -7.94
CA ASN A 350 -12.45 26.95 -9.28
C ASN A 350 -11.28 26.22 -9.90
N GLU A 351 -11.41 24.89 -9.89
CA GLU A 351 -10.57 24.01 -10.70
C GLU A 351 -9.20 23.67 -10.11
N MET A 352 -9.13 23.67 -8.77
CA MET A 352 -8.00 23.16 -7.97
C MET A 352 -6.64 23.85 -8.22
N TYR A 353 -6.69 25.11 -8.66
CA TYR A 353 -5.60 26.11 -8.68
C TYR A 353 -4.52 25.89 -9.74
N SER A 354 -4.75 26.59 -10.84
CA SER A 354 -3.99 26.71 -12.08
C SER A 354 -2.65 27.45 -11.95
N ARG A 355 -1.60 26.81 -12.50
CA ARG A 355 -0.19 27.22 -12.75
C ARG A 355 0.68 27.54 -11.53
#